data_AF-A0A916QQZ2-F1
#
_entry.id   AF-A0A916QQZ2-F1
#
_cell.length_a   1.000
_cell.length_b   1.000
_cell.length_c   1.000
_cell.angle_alpha   90.00
_cell.angle_beta   90.00
_cell.angle_gamma   90.00
#
_symmetry.space_group_name_H-M   'P 1'
#
loop_
_entity.id
_entity.type
_entity.pdbx_description
1 polymer ?
#
loop_
_entity_poly.entity_id
_entity_poly.type
_entity_poly.pdbx_seq_one_letter_code
_entity_poly.pdbx_strand_id
1 'polypeptide(L)'
;MPTYLSPGVYVEEISSGSAPITGLSTSTAGFIGVVSDAIQIPISPLMQVSEEFPGNGEQTEFNLNNFPVNIEAKVKVLIVDTQTRNSSGVEIEPTFQAGNASKKAKITIEPAPTADQIVKVKYIVESVKVTNEVLVTIQKDINLSETPNWEIYLDKYPVNDDNTVPTWKLKANGTDLDSSNVQILNDDVYKVTRMTIPVTLITDDSTLYESNRTKTLITITADYQQRFPTFTPVAANEVKLCTNFNEFKNTLVISQGMKDRSN
;
A
#
# COMPACT_ATOMS: atom_id res chain seq x y z
N MET A 1 -3.74 35.00 -25.90
CA MET A 1 -5.13 34.53 -25.78
C MET A 1 -6.04 35.53 -26.46
N PRO A 2 -7.07 35.11 -27.21
CA PRO A 2 -8.02 36.02 -27.83
C PRO A 2 -8.93 36.67 -26.78
N THR A 3 -9.26 37.95 -26.98
CA THR A 3 -10.17 38.70 -26.11
C THR A 3 -11.54 38.77 -26.77
N TYR A 4 -12.53 38.09 -26.19
CA TYR A 4 -13.90 38.05 -26.72
C TYR A 4 -14.74 39.15 -26.09
N LEU A 5 -15.09 40.18 -26.86
CA LEU A 5 -15.73 41.41 -26.37
C LEU A 5 -17.26 41.43 -26.53
N SER A 6 -17.88 40.32 -26.93
CA SER A 6 -19.34 40.24 -27.12
C SER A 6 -19.88 38.85 -26.79
N PRO A 7 -21.11 38.74 -26.26
CA PRO A 7 -21.75 37.44 -26.06
C PRO A 7 -22.09 36.82 -27.42
N GLY A 8 -21.43 35.73 -27.77
CA GLY A 8 -21.59 35.03 -29.04
C GLY A 8 -20.85 33.69 -29.07
N VAL A 9 -21.11 32.88 -30.10
CA VAL A 9 -20.35 31.64 -30.36
C VAL A 9 -19.17 31.99 -31.26
N TYR A 10 -17.97 31.72 -30.77
CA TYR A 10 -16.72 31.92 -31.50
C TYR A 10 -16.15 30.58 -31.93
N VAL A 11 -15.71 30.49 -33.18
CA VAL A 11 -15.06 29.30 -33.74
C VAL A 11 -13.59 29.62 -33.88
N GLU A 12 -12.75 28.82 -33.24
CA GLU A 12 -11.29 28.87 -33.40
C GLU A 12 -10.84 27.62 -34.14
N GLU A 13 -10.15 27.79 -35.26
CA GLU A 13 -9.51 26.70 -35.98
C GLU A 13 -8.16 26.40 -35.33
N ILE A 14 -8.15 25.40 -34.44
CA ILE A 14 -6.91 24.83 -33.91
C ILE A 14 -6.45 23.77 -34.92
N SER A 15 -5.21 23.87 -35.40
CA SER A 15 -4.55 22.77 -36.13
C SER A 15 -4.82 21.47 -35.37
N SER A 16 -5.50 20.50 -35.99
CA SER A 16 -5.82 19.23 -35.32
C SER A 16 -4.53 18.69 -34.72
N GLY A 17 -4.48 18.63 -33.39
CA GLY A 17 -3.32 18.12 -32.67
C GLY A 17 -3.01 16.68 -33.05
N SER A 18 -1.99 16.10 -32.42
CA SER A 18 -1.63 14.69 -32.58
C SER A 18 -2.86 13.78 -32.60
N ALA A 19 -2.93 12.88 -33.60
CA ALA A 19 -4.05 11.98 -33.81
C ALA A 19 -4.46 11.24 -32.53
N PRO A 20 -5.75 10.89 -32.37
CA PRO A 20 -6.25 10.18 -31.20
C PRO A 20 -5.45 8.89 -30.95
N ILE A 21 -4.99 8.70 -29.71
CA ILE A 21 -4.34 7.44 -29.30
C ILE A 21 -5.41 6.34 -29.35
N THR A 22 -5.29 5.46 -30.34
CA THR A 22 -6.22 4.34 -30.51
C THR A 22 -5.69 3.14 -29.72
N GLY A 23 -6.49 2.57 -28.83
CA GLY A 23 -6.11 1.38 -28.08
C GLY A 23 -6.17 0.14 -28.97
N LEU A 24 -5.02 -0.41 -29.39
CA LEU A 24 -4.93 -1.67 -30.11
C LEU A 24 -4.41 -2.77 -29.16
N SER A 25 -5.23 -3.78 -28.89
CA SER A 25 -4.92 -4.86 -27.93
C SER A 25 -3.72 -5.73 -28.32
N THR A 26 -3.25 -5.67 -29.56
CA THR A 26 -2.17 -6.52 -30.10
C THR A 26 -0.89 -5.75 -30.38
N SER A 27 -0.86 -4.43 -30.17
CA SER A 27 0.30 -3.58 -30.44
C SER A 27 0.69 -2.85 -29.17
N THR A 28 1.51 -3.51 -28.36
CA THR A 28 2.12 -2.90 -27.18
C THR A 28 3.49 -2.35 -27.58
N ALA A 29 3.64 -1.03 -27.61
CA ALA A 29 4.91 -0.40 -27.91
C ALA A 29 5.89 -0.60 -26.75
N GLY A 30 7.05 -1.21 -27.02
CA GLY A 30 8.19 -1.25 -26.11
C GLY A 30 9.09 -0.04 -26.37
N PHE A 31 9.30 0.77 -25.34
CA PHE A 31 10.19 1.92 -25.44
C PHE A 31 11.54 1.58 -24.80
N ILE A 32 12.63 1.95 -25.47
CA ILE A 32 14.00 1.76 -24.99
C ILE A 32 14.66 3.14 -24.93
N GLY A 33 15.21 3.51 -23.78
CA GLY A 33 15.87 4.80 -23.59
C GLY A 33 16.71 4.83 -22.32
N VAL A 34 17.58 5.83 -22.22
CA VAL A 34 18.35 6.10 -21.00
C VAL A 34 17.46 6.87 -20.04
N VAL A 35 17.29 6.34 -18.83
CA VAL A 35 16.58 6.97 -17.72
C VAL A 35 17.59 7.45 -16.68
N SER A 36 17.25 8.49 -15.91
CA SER A 36 18.08 8.96 -14.81
C SER A 36 18.20 7.91 -13.70
N ASP A 37 19.34 7.92 -12.98
CA ASP A 37 19.65 7.01 -11.87
C ASP A 37 18.58 7.00 -10.76
N ALA A 38 17.83 8.10 -10.64
CA ALA A 38 16.68 8.22 -9.76
C ALA A 38 15.39 8.39 -10.58
N ILE A 39 14.39 7.57 -10.26
CA ILE A 39 13.05 7.56 -10.85
C ILE A 39 12.05 7.71 -9.70
N GLN A 40 11.28 8.80 -9.63
CA GLN A 40 10.20 8.98 -8.63
C GLN A 40 8.90 8.29 -9.07
N ILE A 41 8.69 7.04 -8.69
CA ILE A 41 7.45 6.34 -9.03
C ILE A 41 6.25 7.01 -8.33
N PRO A 42 5.12 7.26 -9.03
CA PRO A 42 3.90 7.73 -8.38
C PRO A 42 3.45 6.69 -7.37
N ILE A 43 3.50 7.07 -6.10
CA ILE A 43 3.08 6.22 -4.99
C ILE A 43 1.57 5.98 -5.12
N SER A 44 1.13 4.74 -4.95
CA SER A 44 -0.29 4.42 -4.94
C SER A 44 -1.02 5.27 -3.90
N PRO A 45 -2.19 5.87 -4.22
CA PRO A 45 -2.96 6.62 -3.23
C PRO A 45 -3.29 5.82 -1.98
N LEU A 46 -3.36 4.48 -2.09
CA LEU A 46 -3.60 3.58 -0.97
C LEU A 46 -2.44 3.54 0.05
N MET A 47 -1.24 3.98 -0.35
CA MET A 47 -0.06 4.03 0.52
C MET A 47 0.12 5.40 1.17
N GLN A 48 -0.47 6.45 0.59
CA GLN A 48 -0.37 7.80 1.12
C GLN A 48 -1.43 8.03 2.18
N VAL A 49 -0.98 8.19 3.42
CA VAL A 49 -1.85 8.49 4.55
C VAL A 49 -1.66 9.96 4.92
N SER A 50 -2.78 10.64 5.17
CA SER A 50 -2.82 11.99 5.73
C SER A 50 -3.47 11.95 7.10
N GLU A 51 -2.77 12.45 8.12
CA GLU A 51 -3.27 12.56 9.49
C GLU A 51 -3.18 13.99 9.98
N GLU A 52 -4.09 14.39 10.87
CA GLU A 52 -4.09 15.71 11.47
C GLU A 52 -4.02 15.59 13.00
N PHE A 53 -3.11 16.34 13.62
CA PHE A 53 -2.97 16.41 15.07
C PHE A 53 -3.15 17.87 15.54
N PRO A 54 -3.94 18.11 16.60
CA PRO A 54 -4.01 19.43 17.20
C PRO A 54 -2.72 19.75 17.96
N GLY A 55 -2.22 20.97 17.81
CA GLY A 55 -1.18 21.51 18.67
C GLY A 55 -1.72 21.85 20.06
N ASN A 56 -0.88 21.78 21.08
CA ASN A 56 -1.23 22.15 22.46
C ASN A 56 -0.17 23.05 23.13
N GLY A 57 0.91 23.39 22.42
CA GLY A 57 2.01 24.22 22.89
C GLY A 57 3.08 23.48 23.72
N GLU A 58 2.87 22.22 24.08
CA GLU A 58 3.76 21.44 24.95
C GLU A 58 4.27 20.14 24.30
N GLN A 59 3.44 19.51 23.48
CA GLN A 59 3.72 18.22 22.87
C GLN A 59 4.51 18.39 21.58
N THR A 60 5.73 17.85 21.58
CA THR A 60 6.60 17.76 20.40
C THR A 60 6.48 16.42 19.67
N GLU A 61 5.82 15.44 20.28
CA GLU A 61 5.85 14.04 19.84
C GLU A 61 4.47 13.52 19.47
N PHE A 62 4.30 13.02 18.25
CA PHE A 62 3.02 12.53 17.74
C PHE A 62 3.14 11.10 17.25
N ASN A 63 2.25 10.23 17.75
CA ASN A 63 2.17 8.84 17.30
C ASN A 63 1.29 8.75 16.06
N LEU A 64 1.80 8.13 15.01
CA LEU A 64 1.03 7.85 13.79
C LEU A 64 0.10 6.65 14.01
N ASN A 65 -1.07 6.69 13.38
CA ASN A 65 -2.05 5.60 13.54
C ASN A 65 -1.71 4.36 12.72
N ASN A 66 -0.93 4.50 11.64
CA ASN A 66 -0.56 3.40 10.76
C ASN A 66 0.90 2.98 10.95
N PHE A 67 1.13 1.68 10.89
CA PHE A 67 2.44 1.04 10.99
C PHE A 67 2.41 -0.30 10.24
N PRO A 68 3.51 -0.70 9.56
CA PRO A 68 4.80 -0.01 9.39
C PRO A 68 4.76 1.17 8.40
N VAL A 69 5.64 2.15 8.61
CA VAL A 69 5.81 3.34 7.76
C VAL A 69 7.15 3.30 7.03
N ASN A 70 7.16 3.80 5.81
CA ASN A 70 8.39 3.87 5.01
C ASN A 70 9.18 5.10 5.45
N ILE A 71 10.25 4.87 6.21
CA ILE A 71 11.10 5.94 6.76
C ILE A 71 12.03 6.57 5.71
N GLU A 72 12.30 5.86 4.61
CA GLU A 72 13.13 6.36 3.51
C GLU A 72 12.34 7.30 2.59
N ALA A 73 11.03 7.08 2.51
CA ALA A 73 10.10 7.98 1.88
C ALA A 73 9.89 9.20 2.77
N LYS A 74 10.71 10.24 2.54
CA LYS A 74 10.61 11.58 3.15
C LYS A 74 9.17 11.94 3.49
N VAL A 75 8.86 11.95 4.78
CA VAL A 75 7.54 12.33 5.26
C VAL A 75 7.45 13.83 5.30
N LYS A 76 6.38 14.36 4.74
CA LYS A 76 6.13 15.80 4.76
C LYS A 76 5.17 16.11 5.88
N VAL A 77 5.64 16.89 6.86
CA VAL A 77 4.78 17.50 7.88
C VAL A 77 4.50 18.94 7.47
N LEU A 78 3.23 19.32 7.44
CA LEU A 78 2.77 20.68 7.18
C LEU A 78 2.07 21.22 8.43
N ILE A 79 2.64 22.23 9.06
CA ILE A 79 1.99 22.92 10.20
C ILE A 79 1.16 24.09 9.67
N VAL A 80 -0.14 24.11 9.99
CA VAL A 80 -1.08 25.13 9.52
C VAL A 80 -1.66 25.89 10.71
N ASP A 81 -1.60 27.22 10.66
CA ASP A 81 -2.26 28.09 11.63
C ASP A 81 -3.76 28.21 11.30
N THR A 82 -4.60 27.89 12.29
CA THR A 82 -6.06 27.85 12.14
C THR A 82 -6.70 29.22 12.05
N GLN A 83 -6.06 30.27 12.58
CA GLN A 83 -6.59 31.62 12.59
C GLN A 83 -6.33 32.35 11.27
N THR A 84 -5.18 32.10 10.63
CA THR A 84 -4.79 32.83 9.41
C THR A 84 -5.30 32.19 8.11
N ARG A 85 -5.87 30.97 8.14
CA ARG A 85 -6.27 30.18 6.95
C ARG A 85 -5.18 30.06 5.87
N ASN A 86 -3.94 30.42 6.17
CA ASN A 86 -2.85 30.34 5.22
C ASN A 86 -2.46 28.88 5.08
N SER A 87 -2.82 28.29 3.93
CA SER A 87 -2.42 26.95 3.50
C SER A 87 -0.92 26.83 3.19
N SER A 88 -0.17 27.93 3.32
CA SER A 88 1.29 27.96 3.27
C SER A 88 1.87 27.56 4.62
N GLY A 89 1.69 26.29 4.99
CA GLY A 89 2.29 25.74 6.20
C GLY A 89 3.82 25.56 6.06
N VAL A 90 4.50 25.38 7.19
CA VAL A 90 5.93 25.04 7.21
C VAL A 90 6.08 23.55 6.91
N GLU A 91 6.80 23.21 5.83
CA GLU A 91 7.22 21.83 5.57
C GLU A 91 8.44 21.49 6.46
N ILE A 92 8.32 20.42 7.25
CA ILE A 92 9.39 19.91 8.12
C ILE A 92 9.64 18.45 7.76
N GLU A 93 10.91 18.05 7.71
CA GLU A 93 11.34 16.65 7.66
C GLU A 93 11.40 16.13 9.11
N PRO A 94 10.45 15.31 9.57
CA PRO A 94 10.42 14.88 10.96
C PRO A 94 11.46 13.79 11.22
N THR A 95 11.94 13.71 12.47
CA THR A 95 12.76 12.58 12.91
C THR A 95 11.85 11.39 13.20
N PHE A 96 12.06 10.28 12.48
CA PHE A 96 11.33 9.03 12.70
C PHE A 96 11.97 8.20 13.81
N GLN A 97 11.15 7.76 14.75
CA GLN A 97 11.49 6.65 15.62
C GLN A 97 10.51 5.50 15.35
N ALA A 98 10.92 4.56 14.49
CA ALA A 98 10.21 3.29 14.33
C ALA A 98 10.55 2.41 15.54
N GLY A 99 9.70 2.44 16.56
CA GLY A 99 9.84 1.54 17.69
C GLY A 99 9.35 0.15 17.30
N ASN A 100 10.21 -0.70 16.73
CA ASN A 100 9.84 -2.09 16.38
C ASN A 100 9.23 -2.86 17.57
N ALA A 101 9.67 -2.56 18.80
CA ALA A 101 9.11 -3.14 20.02
C ALA A 101 7.68 -2.63 20.34
N SER A 102 7.36 -1.37 20.01
CA SER A 102 6.07 -0.73 20.32
C SER A 102 5.08 -0.77 19.15
N LYS A 103 5.52 -1.18 17.95
CA LYS A 103 4.72 -1.22 16.70
C LYS A 103 4.01 0.09 16.40
N LYS A 104 4.68 1.20 16.70
CA LYS A 104 4.20 2.55 16.47
C LYS A 104 5.28 3.33 15.76
N ALA A 105 4.85 4.11 14.78
CA ALA A 105 5.68 5.14 14.20
C ALA A 105 5.41 6.45 14.94
N LYS A 106 6.47 7.19 15.20
CA LYS A 106 6.43 8.45 15.94
C LYS A 106 7.19 9.51 15.16
N ILE A 107 6.62 10.70 15.12
CA ILE A 107 7.27 11.90 14.60
C ILE A 107 7.55 12.87 15.74
N THR A 108 8.68 13.57 15.66
CA THR A 108 9.03 14.66 16.57
C THR A 108 9.07 15.98 15.79
N ILE A 109 8.44 17.00 16.34
CA ILE A 109 8.30 18.35 15.78
C ILE A 109 8.81 19.34 16.83
N GLU A 110 9.80 20.16 16.47
CA GLU A 110 10.35 21.21 17.33
C GLU A 110 10.40 22.54 16.57
N PRO A 111 9.91 23.65 17.15
CA PRO A 111 9.27 23.77 18.47
C PRO A 111 7.86 23.14 18.52
N ALA A 112 7.32 22.91 19.74
CA ALA A 112 5.99 22.34 19.93
C ALA A 112 4.91 23.22 19.26
N PRO A 113 3.99 22.62 18.45
CA PRO A 113 2.92 23.38 17.80
C PRO A 113 1.97 24.00 18.82
N THR A 114 1.61 25.27 18.65
CA THR A 114 0.72 26.00 19.58
C THR A 114 -0.74 25.54 19.47
N ALA A 115 -1.59 25.93 20.43
CA ALA A 115 -3.01 25.56 20.45
C ALA A 115 -3.79 26.01 19.20
N ASP A 116 -3.31 27.05 18.51
CA ASP A 116 -3.91 27.56 17.28
C ASP A 116 -3.39 26.86 16.01
N GLN A 117 -2.51 25.86 16.14
CA GLN A 117 -1.88 25.16 15.02
C GLN A 117 -2.41 23.73 14.87
N ILE A 118 -2.59 23.30 13.62
CA ILE A 118 -2.86 21.91 13.25
C ILE A 118 -1.65 21.37 12.51
N VAL A 119 -1.16 20.23 12.96
CA VAL A 119 -0.10 19.46 12.30
C VAL A 119 -0.75 18.51 11.30
N LYS A 120 -0.52 18.72 10.00
CA LYS A 120 -0.92 17.79 8.94
C LYS A 120 0.28 16.96 8.52
N VAL A 121 0.20 15.65 8.67
CA VAL A 121 1.30 14.74 8.35
C VAL A 121 0.91 13.93 7.13
N LYS A 122 1.75 13.95 6.09
CA LYS A 122 1.61 13.10 4.90
C LYS A 122 2.77 12.13 4.83
N TYR A 123 2.47 10.85 4.99
CA TYR A 123 3.47 9.79 5.05
C TYR A 123 3.06 8.57 4.22
N ILE A 124 4.02 7.67 4.01
CA ILE A 124 3.83 6.45 3.23
C ILE A 124 3.87 5.25 4.17
N VAL A 125 2.88 4.36 4.06
CA VAL A 125 2.91 3.06 4.73
C VAL A 125 3.58 1.99 3.87
N GLU A 126 4.34 1.09 4.50
CA GLU A 126 5.00 -0.03 3.78
C GLU A 126 4.05 -1.19 3.52
N SER A 127 3.02 -1.31 4.35
CA SER A 127 1.97 -2.31 4.21
C SER A 127 0.62 -1.79 4.68
N VAL A 128 -0.46 -2.37 4.17
CA VAL A 128 -1.83 -2.12 4.62
C VAL A 128 -2.36 -3.36 5.31
N LYS A 129 -3.07 -3.14 6.42
CA LYS A 129 -3.72 -4.21 7.16
C LYS A 129 -4.96 -4.70 6.40
N VAL A 130 -5.03 -6.00 6.17
CA VAL A 130 -6.20 -6.73 5.71
C VAL A 130 -6.84 -7.41 6.92
N THR A 131 -8.15 -7.28 7.09
CA THR A 131 -8.87 -7.82 8.23
C THR A 131 -10.04 -8.69 7.82
N ASN A 132 -10.19 -9.84 8.46
CA ASN A 132 -11.26 -10.81 8.29
C ASN A 132 -11.49 -11.20 6.82
N GLU A 133 -10.41 -11.35 6.04
CA GLU A 133 -10.55 -11.92 4.69
C GLU A 133 -11.02 -13.37 4.81
N VAL A 134 -12.07 -13.72 4.08
CA VAL A 134 -12.57 -15.09 4.03
C VAL A 134 -11.69 -15.88 3.07
N LEU A 135 -10.85 -16.74 3.64
CA LEU A 135 -9.86 -17.53 2.89
C LEU A 135 -10.50 -18.73 2.21
N VAL A 136 -11.30 -19.47 2.98
CA VAL A 136 -12.01 -20.63 2.48
C VAL A 136 -13.24 -20.92 3.34
N THR A 137 -14.30 -21.35 2.68
CA THR A 137 -15.49 -21.88 3.32
C THR A 137 -15.68 -23.32 2.85
N ILE A 138 -15.57 -24.27 3.77
CA ILE A 138 -15.67 -25.69 3.46
C ILE A 138 -16.92 -26.30 4.09
N GLN A 139 -17.59 -27.15 3.30
CA GLN A 139 -18.65 -28.04 3.77
C GLN A 139 -18.21 -29.47 3.49
N LYS A 140 -17.53 -30.16 4.43
CA LYS A 140 -17.07 -31.52 4.13
C LYS A 140 -16.85 -32.39 5.35
N ASP A 141 -17.17 -33.67 5.20
CA ASP A 141 -16.64 -34.77 6.00
C ASP A 141 -15.14 -34.90 5.66
N ILE A 142 -14.26 -34.26 6.43
CA ILE A 142 -12.82 -34.30 6.18
C ILE A 142 -12.28 -35.64 6.68
N ASN A 143 -11.90 -36.54 5.77
CA ASN A 143 -11.03 -37.67 6.12
C ASN A 143 -9.60 -37.13 6.34
N LEU A 144 -9.26 -36.90 7.60
CA LEU A 144 -8.03 -36.26 8.07
C LEU A 144 -6.74 -37.04 7.77
N SER A 145 -6.83 -38.28 7.26
CA SER A 145 -5.67 -39.15 7.04
C SER A 145 -4.92 -38.93 5.72
N GLU A 146 -5.46 -38.14 4.79
CA GLU A 146 -4.91 -38.06 3.41
C GLU A 146 -4.29 -36.70 3.03
N THR A 147 -4.55 -35.62 3.78
CA THR A 147 -3.98 -34.29 3.49
C THR A 147 -3.47 -33.62 4.78
N PRO A 148 -2.16 -33.64 5.08
CA PRO A 148 -1.65 -33.05 6.31
C PRO A 148 -1.71 -31.51 6.32
N ASN A 149 -1.69 -30.89 5.14
CA ASN A 149 -1.66 -29.44 4.97
C ASN A 149 -2.68 -29.00 3.91
N TRP A 150 -3.30 -27.83 4.11
CA TRP A 150 -4.10 -27.13 3.10
C TRP A 150 -3.32 -25.99 2.49
N GLU A 151 -3.34 -25.90 1.17
CA GLU A 151 -2.80 -24.76 0.43
C GLU A 151 -3.95 -23.84 0.02
N ILE A 152 -3.85 -22.58 0.41
CA ILE A 152 -4.83 -21.53 0.10
C ILE A 152 -4.10 -20.37 -0.58
N TYR A 153 -4.71 -19.82 -1.62
CA TYR A 153 -4.22 -18.61 -2.28
C TYR A 153 -4.95 -17.40 -1.71
N LEU A 154 -4.21 -16.35 -1.36
CA LEU A 154 -4.78 -15.11 -0.83
C LEU A 154 -5.17 -14.17 -1.98
N ASP A 155 -6.20 -13.35 -1.76
CA ASP A 155 -6.65 -12.37 -2.77
C ASP A 155 -5.64 -11.22 -2.95
N LYS A 156 -4.78 -10.99 -1.96
CA LYS A 156 -3.76 -9.94 -2.00
C LYS A 156 -2.36 -10.49 -2.12
N TYR A 157 -1.56 -9.76 -2.86
CA TYR A 157 -0.15 -10.03 -3.07
C TYR A 157 0.63 -8.70 -3.21
N PRO A 158 1.90 -8.66 -2.78
CA PRO A 158 2.53 -9.63 -1.87
C PRO A 158 2.03 -9.45 -0.42
N VAL A 159 2.09 -10.50 0.38
CA VAL A 159 1.85 -10.40 1.83
C VAL A 159 3.16 -10.18 2.56
N ASN A 160 3.11 -9.40 3.63
CA ASN A 160 4.24 -9.20 4.52
C ASN A 160 4.52 -10.51 5.27
N ASP A 161 5.60 -11.18 4.88
CA ASP A 161 6.13 -12.42 5.45
C ASP A 161 7.20 -12.19 6.51
N ASP A 162 7.44 -10.94 6.90
CA ASP A 162 8.39 -10.60 7.95
C ASP A 162 7.87 -11.03 9.32
N ASN A 163 8.47 -12.09 9.86
CA ASN A 163 8.17 -12.67 11.17
C ASN A 163 8.40 -11.71 12.36
N THR A 164 9.00 -10.53 12.14
CA THR A 164 9.22 -9.52 13.20
C THR A 164 7.97 -8.70 13.52
N VAL A 165 6.98 -8.70 12.63
CA VAL A 165 5.65 -8.11 12.88
C VAL A 165 4.67 -9.29 12.95
N PRO A 166 3.92 -9.52 14.03
CA PRO A 166 2.88 -10.56 14.03
C PRO A 166 1.75 -10.05 13.16
N THR A 167 1.88 -10.26 11.86
CA THR A 167 1.01 -9.65 10.87
C THR A 167 -0.31 -10.39 10.78
N TRP A 168 -0.38 -11.64 11.24
CA TRP A 168 -1.48 -12.52 10.91
C TRP A 168 -2.21 -13.10 12.11
N LYS A 169 -3.54 -13.13 12.00
CA LYS A 169 -4.45 -13.83 12.90
C LYS A 169 -5.32 -14.72 12.06
N LEU A 170 -5.14 -16.01 12.19
CA LEU A 170 -6.01 -16.99 11.55
C LEU A 170 -7.17 -17.29 12.50
N LYS A 171 -8.39 -17.33 11.96
CA LYS A 171 -9.58 -17.70 12.72
C LYS A 171 -10.34 -18.80 12.01
N ALA A 172 -10.80 -19.80 12.75
CA ALA A 172 -11.80 -20.75 12.29
C ALA A 172 -13.13 -20.45 12.96
N ASN A 173 -14.17 -20.16 12.17
CA ASN A 173 -15.50 -19.81 12.67
C ASN A 173 -15.50 -18.67 13.72
N GLY A 174 -14.52 -17.78 13.64
CA GLY A 174 -14.35 -16.65 14.57
C GLY A 174 -13.43 -16.92 15.77
N THR A 175 -13.02 -18.17 16.01
CA THR A 175 -12.04 -18.54 17.06
C THR A 175 -10.62 -18.42 16.53
N ASP A 176 -9.74 -17.74 17.26
CA ASP A 176 -8.31 -17.60 16.91
C ASP A 176 -7.62 -18.97 16.90
N LEU A 177 -6.88 -19.27 15.84
CA LEU A 177 -6.07 -20.49 15.70
C LEU A 177 -4.61 -20.21 16.06
N ASP A 178 -3.91 -21.22 16.60
CA ASP A 178 -2.45 -21.14 16.74
C ASP A 178 -1.85 -21.02 15.36
N SER A 179 -1.29 -19.85 15.16
CA SER A 179 -0.81 -19.44 13.88
C SER A 179 0.56 -20.10 13.63
N SER A 180 1.39 -20.35 14.65
CA SER A 180 2.82 -20.69 14.61
C SER A 180 3.33 -21.65 13.50
N ASN A 181 2.51 -22.57 12.99
CA ASN A 181 2.89 -23.55 11.96
C ASN A 181 2.37 -23.23 10.54
N VAL A 182 1.69 -22.10 10.32
CA VAL A 182 1.28 -21.68 8.97
C VAL A 182 2.48 -21.11 8.24
N GLN A 183 2.65 -21.53 6.98
CA GLN A 183 3.69 -21.01 6.10
C GLN A 183 3.09 -20.07 5.06
N ILE A 184 3.77 -18.97 4.78
CA ILE A 184 3.40 -18.01 3.73
C ILE A 184 4.52 -17.98 2.71
N LEU A 185 4.16 -18.03 1.42
CA LEU A 185 5.08 -17.92 0.32
C LEU A 185 4.54 -16.92 -0.71
N ASN A 186 5.28 -15.85 -0.94
CA ASN A 186 5.05 -14.95 -2.06
C ASN A 186 5.68 -15.56 -3.33
N ASP A 187 4.85 -15.86 -4.33
CA ASP A 187 5.32 -16.29 -5.64
C ASP A 187 5.39 -15.08 -6.58
N ASP A 188 6.61 -14.58 -6.80
CA ASP A 188 6.85 -13.41 -7.62
C ASP A 188 6.68 -13.66 -9.12
N VAL A 189 6.67 -14.92 -9.56
CA VAL A 189 6.46 -15.29 -10.98
C VAL A 189 4.98 -15.16 -11.32
N TYR A 190 4.11 -15.73 -10.50
CA TYR A 190 2.67 -15.73 -10.73
C TYR A 190 1.91 -14.59 -10.03
N LYS A 191 2.61 -13.80 -9.20
CA LYS A 191 2.03 -12.68 -8.44
C LYS A 191 0.90 -13.13 -7.51
N VAL A 192 1.11 -14.26 -6.84
CA VAL A 192 0.17 -14.86 -5.88
C VAL A 192 0.86 -15.09 -4.55
N THR A 193 0.10 -14.99 -3.47
CA THR A 193 0.56 -15.42 -2.15
C THR A 193 -0.09 -16.74 -1.82
N ARG A 194 0.72 -17.75 -1.49
CA ARG A 194 0.25 -19.05 -1.01
C ARG A 194 0.42 -19.15 0.50
N MET A 195 -0.63 -19.63 1.16
CA MET A 195 -0.66 -19.94 2.59
C MET A 195 -0.83 -21.45 2.76
N THR A 196 0.04 -22.07 3.56
CA THR A 196 -0.02 -23.50 3.90
C THR A 196 -0.42 -23.65 5.36
N ILE A 197 -1.62 -24.21 5.61
CA ILE A 197 -2.19 -24.38 6.95
C ILE A 197 -2.20 -25.89 7.31
N PRO A 198 -1.51 -26.31 8.37
CA PRO A 198 -1.63 -27.68 8.88
C PRO A 198 -3.07 -27.98 9.32
N VAL A 199 -3.62 -29.10 8.86
CA VAL A 199 -5.03 -29.46 9.13
C VAL A 199 -5.27 -29.70 10.62
N THR A 200 -4.25 -30.12 11.36
CA THR A 200 -4.30 -30.33 12.81
C THR A 200 -4.71 -29.07 13.59
N LEU A 201 -4.39 -27.87 13.09
CA LEU A 201 -4.75 -26.60 13.73
C LEU A 201 -6.26 -26.35 13.73
N ILE A 202 -7.00 -26.97 12.82
CA ILE A 202 -8.44 -26.76 12.64
C ILE A 202 -9.24 -27.74 13.52
N THR A 203 -8.60 -28.81 13.99
CA THR A 203 -9.26 -29.97 14.63
C THR A 203 -9.06 -30.09 16.13
N ASP A 204 -8.13 -29.33 16.73
CA ASP A 204 -7.82 -29.42 18.17
C ASP A 204 -8.84 -28.69 19.07
N ASP A 205 -9.79 -27.96 18.50
CA ASP A 205 -10.94 -27.48 19.27
C ASP A 205 -11.94 -28.64 19.46
N SER A 206 -11.79 -29.36 20.57
CA SER A 206 -12.65 -30.47 20.99
C SER A 206 -14.15 -30.12 21.08
N THR A 207 -14.52 -28.84 20.90
CA THR A 207 -15.91 -28.37 20.83
C THR A 207 -16.51 -28.39 19.42
N LEU A 208 -15.69 -28.48 18.37
CA LEU A 208 -16.15 -28.56 16.96
C LEU A 208 -16.47 -29.98 16.51
N TYR A 209 -16.08 -30.98 17.30
CA TYR A 209 -16.27 -32.40 17.00
C TYR A 209 -17.36 -33.01 17.89
N GLU A 210 -18.55 -32.42 17.92
CA GLU A 210 -19.72 -33.13 18.46
C GLU A 210 -20.07 -34.29 17.52
N SER A 211 -20.06 -35.48 18.11
CA SER A 211 -20.04 -36.80 17.49
C SER A 211 -21.35 -37.21 16.79
N ASN A 212 -21.97 -36.34 15.99
CA ASN A 212 -23.19 -36.67 15.24
C ASN A 212 -23.33 -35.88 13.93
N ARG A 213 -22.66 -36.33 12.86
CA ARG A 213 -22.98 -36.12 11.41
C ARG A 213 -23.79 -34.88 11.01
N THR A 214 -23.50 -33.71 11.57
CA THR A 214 -23.96 -32.43 11.04
C THR A 214 -22.85 -31.88 10.18
N LYS A 215 -23.20 -31.53 8.94
CA LYS A 215 -22.31 -30.93 7.96
C LYS A 215 -21.88 -29.56 8.48
N THR A 216 -20.89 -29.50 9.35
CA THR A 216 -20.43 -28.25 9.95
C THR A 216 -19.67 -27.45 8.89
N LEU A 217 -20.17 -26.25 8.63
CA LEU A 217 -19.49 -25.27 7.79
C LEU A 217 -18.29 -24.74 8.58
N ILE A 218 -17.08 -24.87 8.05
CA ILE A 218 -15.90 -24.22 8.62
C ILE A 218 -15.51 -23.08 7.68
N THR A 219 -15.52 -21.87 8.22
CA THR A 219 -15.07 -20.66 7.54
C THR A 219 -13.74 -20.25 8.16
N ILE A 220 -12.68 -20.26 7.35
CA ILE A 220 -11.37 -19.77 7.77
C ILE A 220 -11.27 -18.31 7.33
N THR A 221 -10.96 -17.44 8.28
CA THR A 221 -10.65 -16.04 7.99
C THR A 221 -9.25 -15.68 8.45
N ALA A 222 -8.64 -14.70 7.79
CA ALA A 222 -7.34 -14.18 8.20
C ALA A 222 -7.34 -12.66 8.28
N ASP A 223 -6.72 -12.15 9.35
CA ASP A 223 -6.11 -10.83 9.34
C ASP A 223 -4.67 -11.01 8.86
N TYR A 224 -4.14 -10.14 8.01
CA TYR A 224 -2.74 -10.12 7.58
C TYR A 224 -2.30 -8.71 7.14
N GLN A 225 -1.03 -8.50 6.80
CA GLN A 225 -0.57 -7.23 6.19
C GLN A 225 -0.20 -7.45 4.73
N GLN A 226 -0.86 -6.73 3.82
CA GLN A 226 -0.45 -6.70 2.42
C GLN A 226 0.74 -5.75 2.30
N ARG A 227 1.89 -6.25 1.85
CA ARG A 227 3.05 -5.43 1.50
C ARG A 227 2.81 -4.84 0.11
N PHE A 228 3.20 -3.58 -0.09
CA PHE A 228 3.19 -3.03 -1.43
C PHE A 228 4.45 -3.47 -2.17
N PRO A 229 4.34 -3.81 -3.47
CA PRO A 229 5.51 -4.17 -4.25
C PRO A 229 6.46 -2.98 -4.27
N THR A 230 7.59 -3.10 -3.57
CA THR A 230 8.68 -2.13 -3.69
C THR A 230 9.32 -2.33 -5.03
N PHE A 231 9.36 -1.29 -5.85
CA PHE A 231 10.22 -1.33 -7.03
C PHE A 231 11.66 -1.14 -6.54
N THR A 232 12.56 -2.02 -6.96
CA THR A 232 13.98 -1.72 -6.88
C THR A 232 14.32 -0.93 -8.15
N PRO A 233 14.79 0.33 -8.03
CA PRO A 233 15.27 1.07 -9.18
C PRO A 233 16.35 0.24 -9.88
N VAL A 234 16.31 0.26 -11.20
CA VAL A 234 17.37 -0.30 -12.03
C VAL A 234 18.62 0.52 -11.80
N ALA A 235 19.77 -0.13 -11.65
CA ALA A 235 21.02 0.61 -11.49
C ALA A 235 21.28 1.47 -12.73
N ALA A 236 21.91 2.63 -12.51
CA ALA A 236 22.41 3.49 -13.58
C ALA A 236 23.09 2.68 -14.69
N ASN A 237 22.69 2.90 -15.95
CA ASN A 237 23.22 2.25 -17.15
C ASN A 237 22.82 0.79 -17.40
N GLU A 238 21.88 0.21 -16.66
CA GLU A 238 21.32 -1.10 -16.99
C GLU A 238 20.11 -0.95 -17.93
N VAL A 239 20.18 -1.55 -19.11
CA VAL A 239 19.12 -1.49 -20.12
C VAL A 239 18.01 -2.48 -19.74
N LYS A 240 16.81 -1.99 -19.43
CA LYS A 240 15.62 -2.84 -19.29
C LYS A 240 14.68 -2.71 -20.48
N LEU A 241 14.21 -3.87 -20.95
CA LEU A 241 13.13 -3.99 -21.90
C LEU A 241 11.80 -3.98 -21.14
N CYS A 242 11.04 -2.88 -21.22
CA CYS A 242 9.65 -2.88 -20.76
C CYS A 242 8.80 -3.59 -21.82
N THR A 243 8.14 -4.68 -21.42
CA THR A 243 7.32 -5.49 -22.35
C THR A 243 5.89 -4.99 -22.45
N ASN A 244 5.47 -4.10 -21.53
CA ASN A 244 4.16 -3.47 -21.60
C ASN A 244 4.12 -1.99 -21.18
N PHE A 245 3.03 -1.31 -21.55
CA PHE A 245 2.84 0.12 -21.33
C PHE A 245 2.66 0.49 -19.85
N ASN A 246 2.21 -0.44 -19.00
CA ASN A 246 2.13 -0.22 -17.55
C ASN A 246 3.53 -0.22 -16.92
N GLU A 247 4.40 -1.16 -17.30
CA GLU A 247 5.82 -1.16 -16.94
C GLU A 247 6.52 0.13 -17.39
N PHE A 248 6.25 0.57 -18.62
CA PHE A 248 6.78 1.83 -19.14
C PHE A 248 6.25 3.06 -18.39
N LYS A 249 4.94 3.19 -18.17
CA LYS A 249 4.34 4.31 -17.42
C LYS A 249 4.89 4.40 -16.01
N ASN A 250 5.01 3.27 -15.33
CA ASN A 250 5.60 3.23 -13.99
C ASN A 250 7.07 3.65 -14.00
N THR A 251 7.76 3.51 -15.14
CA THR A 251 9.14 3.96 -15.34
C THR A 251 9.22 5.44 -15.79
N LEU A 252 8.20 6.01 -16.44
CA LEU A 252 8.29 7.32 -17.12
C LEU A 252 7.59 8.53 -16.50
N VAL A 253 6.78 8.39 -15.44
CA VAL A 253 5.96 9.50 -14.88
C VAL A 253 6.79 10.72 -14.40
N ILE A 254 8.13 10.70 -14.48
CA ILE A 254 8.99 11.75 -13.90
C ILE A 254 9.67 12.66 -14.93
N SER A 255 9.59 12.37 -16.24
CA SER A 255 10.31 13.23 -17.20
C SER A 255 9.57 14.52 -17.60
N GLN A 256 8.27 14.66 -17.30
CA GLN A 256 7.49 15.86 -17.66
C GLN A 256 7.44 16.95 -16.58
N GLY A 257 8.06 16.76 -15.42
CA GLY A 257 8.08 17.77 -14.34
C GLY A 257 9.26 18.75 -14.38
N MET A 258 10.26 18.54 -15.24
CA MET A 258 11.49 19.35 -15.27
C MET A 258 11.88 19.77 -16.69
N LYS A 259 11.07 20.64 -17.31
CA LYS A 259 11.54 21.57 -18.34
C LYS A 259 10.49 22.65 -18.60
N ASP A 260 10.56 23.71 -17.80
CA ASP A 260 10.27 25.09 -18.22
C ASP A 260 10.91 26.07 -17.23
N ARG A 261 12.24 26.09 -17.24
CA ARG A 261 13.07 27.22 -16.80
C ARG A 261 14.33 27.27 -17.65
N SER A 262 14.26 27.98 -18.78
CA SER A 262 15.32 28.84 -19.37
C SER A 262 15.08 29.04 -20.88
N ASN A 263 14.23 30.01 -21.22
CA ASN A 263 14.59 31.23 -21.94
C ASN A 263 13.33 32.05 -22.21
#